data_AF-B8AIT3-F1
#
_entry.id   AF-B8AIT3-F1
#
_cell.length_a   1.000
_cell.length_b   1.000
_cell.length_c   1.000
_cell.angle_alpha   90.00
_cell.angle_beta   90.00
_cell.angle_gamma   90.00
#
_symmetry.space_group_name_H-M   'P 1'
#
loop_
_entity.id
_entity.type
_entity.pdbx_description
1 polymer ?
#
loop_
_entity_poly.entity_id
_entity_poly.type
_entity_poly.pdbx_seq_one_letter_code
_entity_poly.pdbx_strand_id
1 'polypeptide(L)'
;MVLCTVPLGVLKKGNIQFVPELPAQKREPIERLGFGLLNKVVLLFPYDFWDGRIDTFGHLTEDSGQRGEFFLFYSYSSVSGGPLLIALVAGESAIEFEKTSPAENVEKVLETLRKIFSPKGIEVPKPLQAICTRWGTDKFTYGSYSYVAIGSSGDDYDILAESVCDRVFFAGEATNRRYPATMHGALLSGYREAANIVRAARRRAKKVDSPKKMDVNNEVKYEVKVDNIDLDDLFRTPDAAFGGFSVLHDPSTSEPDSISLLRVGIGARKLGSGSLFLYGLIMRKNVASLAAMEGDEQRLSTLYRDFGTKLVGLDGLGDSGSSLISRIKAAVRK
;
A
#
# COMPACT_ATOMS: atom_id res chain seq x y z
N MET A 1 -7.93 15.15 13.31
CA MET A 1 -7.65 13.86 12.63
C MET A 1 -6.21 13.49 12.97
N VAL A 2 -5.87 12.21 12.99
CA VAL A 2 -4.54 11.69 13.34
C VAL A 2 -4.08 10.75 12.24
N LEU A 3 -2.81 10.83 11.85
CA LEU A 3 -2.15 9.88 10.94
C LEU A 3 -1.15 9.05 11.77
N CYS A 4 -1.38 7.75 11.85
CA CYS A 4 -0.51 6.80 12.53
C CYS A 4 0.47 6.19 11.52
N THR A 5 1.76 6.37 11.76
CA THR A 5 2.87 5.82 10.93
C THR A 5 3.85 4.99 11.75
N VAL A 6 3.43 4.53 12.93
CA VAL A 6 4.30 3.73 13.79
C VAL A 6 4.52 2.36 13.14
N PRO A 7 5.70 1.74 13.30
CA PRO A 7 5.97 0.42 12.72
C PRO A 7 4.99 -0.66 13.21
N LEU A 8 4.77 -1.69 12.39
CA LEU A 8 3.90 -2.80 12.74
C LEU A 8 4.35 -3.48 14.04
N GLY A 9 5.66 -3.60 14.29
CA GLY A 9 6.19 -4.12 15.56
C GLY A 9 5.74 -3.31 16.79
N VAL A 10 5.64 -1.98 16.66
CA VAL A 10 5.11 -1.10 17.74
C VAL A 10 3.61 -1.32 17.95
N LEU A 11 2.84 -1.49 16.88
CA LEU A 11 1.41 -1.81 16.98
C LEU A 11 1.19 -3.16 17.67
N LYS A 12 1.95 -4.19 17.29
CA LYS A 12 1.92 -5.53 17.90
C LYS A 12 2.30 -5.55 19.37
N LYS A 13 3.21 -4.66 19.81
CA LYS A 13 3.56 -4.56 21.24
C LYS A 13 2.44 -3.98 22.10
N GLY A 14 1.48 -3.27 21.50
CA GLY A 14 0.34 -2.72 22.25
C GLY A 14 0.71 -1.54 23.18
N ASN A 15 1.89 -0.93 23.01
CA ASN A 15 2.34 0.18 23.86
C ASN A 15 1.59 1.50 23.59
N ILE A 16 0.82 1.57 22.51
CA ILE A 16 0.00 2.74 22.15
C ILE A 16 -1.46 2.39 22.44
N GLN A 17 -2.05 3.11 23.39
CA GLN A 17 -3.45 2.95 23.73
C GLN A 17 -4.34 3.75 22.77
N PHE A 18 -5.28 3.06 22.11
CA PHE A 18 -6.35 3.69 21.33
C PHE A 18 -7.61 3.80 22.18
N VAL A 19 -8.22 4.98 22.23
CA VAL A 19 -9.47 5.23 22.98
C VAL A 19 -10.51 5.88 22.05
N PRO A 20 -11.62 5.18 21.70
CA PRO A 20 -11.92 3.78 22.02
C PRO A 20 -10.93 2.80 21.35
N GLU A 21 -10.95 1.54 21.80
CA GLU A 21 -10.10 0.49 21.23
C GLU A 21 -10.32 0.34 19.72
N LEU A 22 -9.27 -0.06 19.00
CA LEU A 22 -9.37 -0.37 17.58
C LEU A 22 -10.39 -1.51 17.35
N PRO A 23 -11.23 -1.41 16.30
CA PRO A 23 -12.15 -2.49 15.93
C PRO A 23 -11.40 -3.81 15.69
N ALA A 24 -12.06 -4.95 15.91
CA ALA A 24 -11.47 -6.28 15.71
C ALA A 24 -10.86 -6.42 14.29
N GLN A 25 -11.58 -5.94 13.27
CA GLN A 25 -11.11 -5.91 11.88
C GLN A 25 -9.76 -5.19 11.69
N LYS A 26 -9.40 -4.25 12.56
CA LYS A 26 -8.10 -3.56 12.54
C LYS A 26 -7.04 -4.29 13.36
N ARG A 27 -7.43 -4.91 14.48
CA ARG A 27 -6.53 -5.64 15.38
C ARG A 27 -6.07 -6.97 14.78
N GLU A 28 -6.94 -7.69 14.09
CA GLU A 28 -6.56 -9.01 13.56
C GLU A 28 -5.45 -8.95 12.50
N PRO A 29 -5.42 -8.03 11.51
CA PRO A 29 -4.29 -7.88 10.60
C PRO A 29 -2.99 -7.51 11.32
N ILE A 30 -3.07 -6.70 12.39
CA ILE A 30 -1.91 -6.36 13.22
C ILE A 30 -1.32 -7.65 13.81
N GLU A 31 -2.14 -8.60 14.24
CA GLU A 31 -1.69 -9.89 14.75
C GLU A 31 -1.22 -10.85 13.66
N ARG A 32 -1.97 -10.98 12.56
CA ARG A 32 -1.69 -11.94 11.48
C ARG A 32 -0.45 -11.60 10.65
N LEU A 33 -0.22 -10.32 10.33
CA LEU A 33 0.96 -9.93 9.56
C LEU A 33 2.23 -10.26 10.35
N GLY A 34 3.24 -10.75 9.65
CA GLY A 34 4.56 -10.96 10.23
C GLY A 34 5.33 -9.64 10.32
N PHE A 35 6.21 -9.51 11.32
CA PHE A 35 7.19 -8.44 11.38
C PHE A 35 8.57 -9.04 11.60
N GLY A 36 9.38 -9.01 10.55
CA GLY A 36 10.63 -9.73 10.46
C GLY A 36 11.76 -9.08 11.24
N LEU A 37 12.92 -9.73 11.21
CA LEU A 37 14.14 -9.22 11.83
C LEU A 37 15.34 -9.48 10.92
N LEU A 38 16.09 -8.41 10.62
CA LEU A 38 17.36 -8.45 9.92
C LEU A 38 18.28 -7.40 10.52
N ASN A 39 19.47 -7.80 10.94
CA ASN A 39 20.48 -6.93 11.52
C ASN A 39 21.71 -6.81 10.62
N LYS A 40 22.53 -5.80 10.91
CA LYS A 40 23.73 -5.46 10.17
C LYS A 40 24.89 -5.25 11.13
N VAL A 41 26.07 -5.72 10.73
CA VAL A 41 27.35 -5.32 11.34
C VAL A 41 28.10 -4.49 10.31
N VAL A 42 28.26 -3.20 10.61
CA VAL A 42 28.96 -2.23 9.76
C VAL A 42 30.39 -2.11 10.27
N LEU A 43 31.38 -2.26 9.39
CA LEU A 43 32.80 -2.27 9.72
C LEU A 43 33.53 -1.28 8.81
N LEU A 44 34.18 -0.29 9.41
CA LEU A 44 35.10 0.62 8.72
C LEU A 44 36.52 0.13 8.94
N PHE A 45 37.27 -0.11 7.87
CA PHE A 45 38.65 -0.58 7.91
C PHE A 45 39.65 0.55 7.57
N PRO A 46 40.96 0.35 7.81
CA PRO A 46 41.97 1.33 7.38
C PRO A 46 42.19 1.36 5.86
N TYR A 47 41.95 0.24 5.17
CA TYR A 47 42.06 0.11 3.71
C TYR A 47 41.16 -1.02 3.21
N ASP A 48 40.87 -1.01 1.91
CA ASP A 48 40.10 -2.06 1.23
C ASP A 48 41.02 -3.26 1.00
N PHE A 49 40.78 -4.36 1.72
CA PHE A 49 41.54 -5.60 1.59
C PHE A 49 40.80 -6.67 0.75
N TRP A 50 39.63 -6.33 0.19
CA TRP A 50 38.74 -7.25 -0.51
C TRP A 50 38.65 -6.95 -2.02
N ASP A 51 39.71 -6.37 -2.58
CA ASP A 51 39.91 -6.08 -4.01
C ASP A 51 39.07 -4.90 -4.57
N GLY A 52 38.23 -4.23 -3.77
CA GLY A 52 37.47 -3.02 -4.15
C GLY A 52 36.49 -3.12 -5.34
N ARG A 53 36.58 -4.20 -6.13
CA ARG A 53 35.76 -4.52 -7.32
C ARG A 53 34.56 -5.40 -6.97
N ILE A 54 34.55 -5.97 -5.78
CA ILE A 54 33.52 -6.90 -5.33
C ILE A 54 32.47 -6.09 -4.60
N ASP A 55 31.26 -5.99 -5.17
CA ASP A 55 30.12 -5.34 -4.51
C ASP A 55 29.55 -6.22 -3.38
N THR A 56 29.54 -7.54 -3.57
CA THR A 56 29.06 -8.50 -2.56
C THR A 56 29.81 -9.83 -2.60
N PHE A 57 29.90 -10.49 -1.45
CA PHE A 57 30.36 -11.88 -1.36
C PHE A 57 29.64 -12.63 -0.23
N GLY A 58 29.45 -13.93 -0.41
CA GLY A 58 28.73 -14.79 0.54
C GLY A 58 29.67 -15.61 1.44
N HIS A 59 29.13 -16.04 2.58
CA HIS A 59 29.73 -17.01 3.48
C HIS A 59 28.72 -18.15 3.69
N LEU A 60 29.14 -19.38 3.41
CA LEU A 60 28.32 -20.57 3.59
C LEU A 60 28.75 -21.31 4.85
N THR A 61 27.77 -21.88 5.55
CA THR A 61 27.98 -22.73 6.72
C THR A 61 27.29 -24.08 6.51
N GLU A 62 27.87 -25.14 7.08
CA GLU A 62 27.26 -26.47 7.12
C GLU A 62 26.19 -26.58 8.22
N ASP A 63 26.24 -25.71 9.23
CA ASP A 63 25.23 -25.66 10.29
C ASP A 63 23.98 -24.90 9.80
N SER A 64 22.93 -25.67 9.49
CA SER A 64 21.64 -25.12 9.06
C SER A 64 21.01 -24.14 10.06
N GLY A 65 21.33 -24.24 11.37
CA GLY A 65 20.88 -23.32 12.41
C GLY A 65 21.57 -21.95 12.37
N GLN A 66 22.74 -21.86 11.72
CA GLN A 66 23.53 -20.64 11.58
C GLN A 66 23.53 -20.07 10.15
N ARG A 67 22.68 -20.60 9.26
CA ARG A 67 22.61 -20.20 7.84
C ARG A 67 22.38 -18.69 7.61
N GLY A 68 21.86 -17.99 8.60
CA GLY A 68 21.60 -16.54 8.55
C GLY A 68 22.68 -15.69 9.23
N GLU A 69 23.69 -16.29 9.87
CA GLU A 69 24.77 -15.59 10.57
C GLU A 69 25.86 -15.18 9.58
N PHE A 70 25.99 -13.87 9.35
CA PHE A 70 27.02 -13.26 8.48
C PHE A 70 27.09 -13.88 7.07
N PHE A 71 25.94 -14.30 6.54
CA PHE A 71 25.85 -15.07 5.29
C PHE A 71 26.17 -14.25 4.04
N LEU A 72 26.07 -12.92 4.11
CA LEU A 72 26.26 -12.00 3.00
C LEU A 72 26.97 -10.72 3.46
N PHE A 73 27.99 -10.33 2.71
CA PHE A 73 28.76 -9.11 2.90
C PHE A 73 28.52 -8.16 1.73
N TYR A 74 28.27 -6.89 2.03
CA TYR A 74 28.22 -5.80 1.05
C TYR A 74 29.46 -4.92 1.21
N SER A 75 30.17 -4.72 0.11
CA SER A 75 31.15 -3.64 -0.02
C SER A 75 30.43 -2.35 -0.35
N TYR A 76 30.74 -1.30 0.40
CA TYR A 76 30.31 0.05 0.10
C TYR A 76 31.46 0.89 -0.47
N SER A 77 32.61 0.31 -0.78
CA SER A 77 33.78 1.04 -1.31
C SER A 77 33.43 1.89 -2.54
N SER A 78 32.63 1.35 -3.46
CA SER A 78 32.18 2.04 -4.69
C SER A 78 31.12 3.12 -4.43
N VAL A 79 30.35 3.02 -3.34
CA VAL A 79 29.21 3.90 -3.04
C VAL A 79 29.58 5.02 -2.07
N SER A 80 30.32 4.72 -1.00
CA SER A 80 30.74 5.67 0.03
C SER A 80 32.15 6.23 -0.20
N GLY A 81 32.92 5.64 -1.12
CA GLY A 81 34.31 6.04 -1.39
C GLY A 81 35.31 5.64 -0.30
N GLY A 82 34.91 4.78 0.65
CA GLY A 82 35.76 4.35 1.76
C GLY A 82 35.66 2.84 2.04
N PRO A 83 36.64 2.26 2.77
CA PRO A 83 36.73 0.82 3.03
C PRO A 83 35.70 0.36 4.07
N LEU A 84 34.43 0.30 3.65
CA LEU A 84 33.30 -0.05 4.49
C LEU A 84 32.66 -1.36 4.03
N LEU A 85 32.61 -2.34 4.94
CA LEU A 85 31.91 -3.61 4.75
C LEU A 85 30.70 -3.69 5.67
N ILE A 86 29.61 -4.29 5.17
CA ILE A 86 28.42 -4.58 5.95
C ILE A 86 28.13 -6.09 5.89
N ALA A 87 28.19 -6.77 7.03
CA ALA A 87 27.73 -8.15 7.17
C ALA A 87 26.24 -8.18 7.55
N LEU A 88 25.46 -9.03 6.89
CA LEU A 88 24.04 -9.23 7.20
C LEU A 88 23.81 -10.38 8.16
N VAL A 89 22.82 -10.22 9.04
CA VAL A 89 22.34 -11.27 9.95
C VAL A 89 20.83 -11.39 9.81
N ALA A 90 20.33 -12.58 9.46
CA ALA A 90 18.92 -12.82 9.15
C ALA A 90 18.39 -14.11 9.79
N GLY A 91 17.07 -14.31 9.72
CA GLY A 91 16.41 -15.53 10.21
C GLY A 91 16.58 -15.73 11.72
N GLU A 92 16.66 -16.99 12.15
CA GLU A 92 16.83 -17.38 13.55
C GLU A 92 18.13 -16.81 14.14
N SER A 93 19.19 -16.71 13.33
CA SER A 93 20.48 -16.14 13.76
C SER A 93 20.36 -14.67 14.17
N ALA A 94 19.43 -13.90 13.59
CA ALA A 94 19.22 -12.50 13.98
C ALA A 94 18.67 -12.35 15.40
N ILE A 95 17.94 -13.35 15.90
CA ILE A 95 17.38 -13.36 17.26
C ILE A 95 18.51 -13.61 18.28
N GLU A 96 19.36 -14.60 18.03
CA GLU A 96 20.50 -14.90 18.90
C GLU A 96 21.58 -13.80 18.86
N PHE A 97 21.76 -13.17 17.70
CA PHE A 97 22.67 -12.04 17.52
C PHE A 97 22.36 -10.87 18.48
N GLU A 98 21.09 -10.55 18.72
CA GLU A 98 20.71 -9.45 19.61
C GLU A 98 20.99 -9.74 21.10
N LYS A 99 21.13 -11.02 21.47
CA LYS A 99 21.52 -11.45 22.83
C LYS A 99 23.03 -11.38 23.08
N THR A 100 23.82 -11.32 22.01
CA THR A 100 25.28 -11.31 22.03
C THR A 100 25.81 -9.87 22.09
N SER A 101 26.92 -9.61 22.78
CA SER A 101 27.47 -8.25 22.88
C SER A 101 27.97 -7.74 21.52
N PRO A 102 27.98 -6.41 21.27
CA PRO A 102 28.46 -5.88 19.99
C PRO A 102 29.93 -6.25 19.71
N ALA A 103 30.77 -6.31 20.76
CA ALA A 103 32.18 -6.66 20.63
C ALA A 103 32.37 -8.13 20.19
N GLU A 104 31.63 -9.05 20.79
CA GLU A 104 31.66 -10.47 20.40
C GLU A 104 31.13 -10.66 18.98
N ASN A 105 30.05 -9.98 18.62
CA ASN A 105 29.51 -10.03 17.25
C ASN A 105 30.52 -9.51 16.22
N VAL A 106 31.24 -8.43 16.53
CA VAL A 106 32.32 -7.92 15.66
C VAL A 106 33.44 -8.93 15.52
N GLU A 107 33.87 -9.56 16.62
CA GLU A 107 34.93 -10.58 16.54
C GLU A 107 34.51 -11.78 15.70
N LYS A 108 33.27 -12.28 15.84
CA LYS A 108 32.74 -13.36 14.98
C LYS A 108 32.73 -13.00 13.49
N VAL A 109 32.44 -11.74 13.15
CA VAL A 109 32.54 -11.26 11.77
C VAL A 109 33.99 -11.25 11.30
N LEU A 110 34.92 -10.78 12.13
CA LEU A 110 36.35 -10.79 11.81
C LEU A 110 36.89 -12.21 11.64
N GLU A 111 36.46 -13.17 12.47
CA GLU A 111 36.79 -14.59 12.31
C GLU A 111 36.28 -15.13 10.97
N THR A 112 35.04 -14.81 10.60
CA THR A 112 34.47 -15.17 9.29
C THR A 112 35.29 -14.57 8.15
N LEU A 113 35.65 -13.30 8.22
CA LEU A 113 36.50 -12.65 7.23
C LEU A 113 37.89 -13.30 7.16
N ARG A 114 38.53 -13.61 8.30
CA ARG A 114 39.83 -14.31 8.32
C ARG A 114 39.73 -15.68 7.66
N LYS A 115 38.65 -16.44 7.88
CA LYS A 115 38.41 -17.74 7.18
C LYS A 115 38.35 -17.57 5.66
N ILE A 116 37.83 -16.45 5.15
CA ILE A 116 37.71 -16.17 3.71
C ILE A 116 39.03 -15.67 3.10
N PHE A 117 39.73 -14.77 3.79
CA PHE A 117 40.83 -14.00 3.21
C PHE A 117 42.22 -14.53 3.57
N SER A 118 42.41 -15.13 4.75
CA SER A 118 43.70 -15.70 5.14
C SER A 118 44.19 -16.82 4.19
N PRO A 119 43.33 -17.73 3.67
CA PRO A 119 43.76 -18.70 2.66
C PRO A 119 44.24 -18.09 1.34
N LYS A 120 43.90 -16.82 1.08
CA LYS A 120 44.36 -16.05 -0.08
C LYS A 120 45.65 -15.27 0.20
N GLY A 121 46.24 -15.43 1.39
CA GLY A 121 47.40 -14.66 1.84
C GLY A 121 47.08 -13.20 2.19
N ILE A 122 45.80 -12.87 2.42
CA ILE A 122 45.35 -11.51 2.74
C ILE A 122 45.13 -11.42 4.25
N GLU A 123 45.85 -10.52 4.90
CA GLU A 123 45.65 -10.19 6.32
C GLU A 123 44.44 -9.28 6.50
N VAL A 124 43.52 -9.68 7.39
CA VAL A 124 42.33 -8.88 7.74
C VAL A 124 42.70 -7.87 8.84
N PRO A 125 42.74 -6.56 8.54
CA PRO A 125 43.10 -5.55 9.52
C PRO A 125 42.02 -5.39 10.60
N LYS A 126 42.40 -4.83 11.76
CA LYS A 126 41.42 -4.44 12.77
C LYS A 126 40.55 -3.29 12.24
N PRO A 127 39.21 -3.35 12.42
CA PRO A 127 38.35 -2.25 12.03
C PRO A 127 38.64 -1.01 12.88
N LEU A 128 38.61 0.16 12.25
CA LEU A 128 38.69 1.47 12.90
C LEU A 128 37.43 1.74 13.72
N GLN A 129 36.27 1.36 13.18
CA GLN A 129 34.96 1.53 13.82
C GLN A 129 34.04 0.37 13.44
N ALA A 130 33.13 0.04 14.36
CA ALA A 130 32.12 -0.97 14.13
C ALA A 130 30.78 -0.58 14.74
N ILE A 131 29.68 -0.90 14.05
CA ILE A 131 28.31 -0.69 14.54
C ILE A 131 27.49 -1.95 14.29
N CYS A 132 26.82 -2.44 15.34
CA CYS A 132 25.85 -3.53 15.25
C CYS A 132 24.44 -2.95 15.42
N THR A 133 23.57 -3.13 14.42
CA THR A 133 22.15 -2.74 14.56
C THR A 133 21.42 -3.75 15.44
N ARG A 134 20.35 -3.32 16.13
CA ARG A 134 19.48 -4.18 16.91
C ARG A 134 18.02 -3.74 16.79
N TRP A 135 17.43 -4.05 15.64
CA TRP A 135 16.08 -3.59 15.31
C TRP A 135 14.98 -4.25 16.15
N GLY A 136 15.19 -5.48 16.61
CA GLY A 136 14.21 -6.23 17.41
C GLY A 136 14.02 -5.67 18.82
N THR A 137 15.10 -5.16 19.42
CA THR A 137 15.13 -4.57 20.76
C THR A 137 14.96 -3.04 20.77
N ASP A 138 15.03 -2.38 19.62
CA ASP A 138 14.70 -0.96 19.50
C ASP A 138 13.20 -0.74 19.76
N LYS A 139 12.91 0.02 20.81
CA LYS A 139 11.55 0.31 21.29
C LYS A 139 10.67 1.11 20.31
N PHE A 140 11.26 1.70 19.28
CA PHE A 140 10.53 2.46 18.26
C PHE A 140 10.23 1.65 17.00
N THR A 141 10.72 0.41 16.91
CA THR A 141 10.54 -0.45 15.72
C THR A 141 10.07 -1.86 16.09
N TYR A 142 10.74 -2.52 17.03
CA TYR A 142 10.51 -3.92 17.43
C TYR A 142 10.60 -4.92 16.27
N GLY A 143 11.52 -4.68 15.33
CA GLY A 143 11.75 -5.50 14.14
C GLY A 143 12.18 -4.67 12.94
N SER A 144 12.38 -5.32 11.80
CA SER A 144 12.86 -4.68 10.58
C SER A 144 11.73 -4.21 9.66
N TYR A 145 10.93 -5.14 9.14
CA TYR A 145 9.88 -4.86 8.15
C TYR A 145 8.87 -6.00 8.08
N SER A 146 7.66 -5.73 7.57
CA SER A 146 6.59 -6.71 7.53
C SER A 146 6.78 -7.80 6.47
N TYR A 147 6.12 -8.94 6.69
CA TYR A 147 6.00 -10.02 5.72
C TYR A 147 4.63 -10.69 5.84
N VAL A 148 4.21 -11.42 4.80
CA VAL A 148 2.98 -12.22 4.84
C VAL A 148 3.27 -13.51 5.61
N ALA A 149 2.85 -13.58 6.87
CA ALA A 149 3.05 -14.78 7.69
C ALA A 149 2.08 -15.90 7.33
N ILE A 150 2.32 -17.09 7.86
CA ILE A 150 1.38 -18.23 7.74
C ILE A 150 0.04 -17.82 8.35
N GLY A 151 -1.04 -17.97 7.59
CA GLY A 151 -2.39 -17.56 7.99
C GLY A 151 -2.73 -16.10 7.71
N SER A 152 -1.83 -15.33 7.09
CA SER A 152 -2.07 -13.97 6.60
C SER A 152 -2.21 -13.93 5.07
N SER A 153 -2.70 -12.81 4.53
CA SER A 153 -2.73 -12.56 3.08
C SER A 153 -2.32 -11.11 2.76
N GLY A 154 -2.16 -10.82 1.47
CA GLY A 154 -1.97 -9.43 1.01
C GLY A 154 -3.12 -8.50 1.38
N ASP A 155 -4.32 -9.03 1.64
CA ASP A 155 -5.49 -8.23 2.03
C ASP A 155 -5.30 -7.62 3.42
N ASP A 156 -4.51 -8.23 4.30
CA ASP A 156 -4.20 -7.69 5.62
C ASP A 156 -3.51 -6.32 5.55
N TYR A 157 -2.70 -6.07 4.52
CA TYR A 157 -2.10 -4.74 4.27
C TYR A 157 -3.16 -3.69 3.91
N ASP A 158 -4.14 -4.06 3.08
CA ASP A 158 -5.22 -3.18 2.66
C ASP A 158 -6.14 -2.88 3.86
N ILE A 159 -6.51 -3.91 4.63
CA ILE A 159 -7.30 -3.74 5.86
C ILE A 159 -6.54 -2.87 6.86
N LEU A 160 -5.23 -3.07 7.04
CA LEU A 160 -4.43 -2.24 7.95
C LEU A 160 -4.38 -0.76 7.50
N ALA A 161 -4.41 -0.50 6.19
CA ALA A 161 -4.46 0.86 5.63
C ALA A 161 -5.79 1.61 5.87
N GLU A 162 -6.89 0.90 6.12
CA GLU A 162 -8.22 1.54 6.26
C GLU A 162 -8.26 2.57 7.40
N SER A 163 -8.94 3.70 7.19
CA SER A 163 -9.15 4.67 8.27
C SER A 163 -10.19 4.18 9.28
N VAL A 164 -10.04 4.55 10.55
CA VAL A 164 -11.07 4.37 11.57
C VAL A 164 -11.89 5.65 11.70
N CYS A 165 -13.17 5.54 11.34
CA CYS A 165 -14.19 6.61 11.42
C CYS A 165 -13.78 7.95 10.76
N ASP A 166 -12.96 7.93 9.70
CA ASP A 166 -12.39 9.14 9.08
C ASP A 166 -11.76 10.09 10.14
N ARG A 167 -11.15 9.53 11.19
CA ARG A 167 -10.46 10.28 12.27
C ARG A 167 -9.03 9.82 12.49
N VAL A 168 -8.79 8.51 12.44
CA VAL A 168 -7.46 7.89 12.57
C VAL A 168 -7.15 7.19 11.26
N PHE A 169 -6.05 7.59 10.64
CA PHE A 169 -5.57 7.06 9.35
C PHE A 169 -4.26 6.31 9.58
N PHE A 170 -3.94 5.36 8.71
CA PHE A 170 -2.76 4.51 8.85
C PHE A 170 -1.91 4.56 7.57
N ALA A 171 -0.65 4.91 7.73
CA ALA A 171 0.36 4.87 6.68
C ALA A 171 1.62 4.15 7.20
N GLY A 172 2.56 3.89 6.31
CA GLY A 172 3.77 3.12 6.58
C GLY A 172 3.89 1.93 5.64
N GLU A 173 5.07 1.30 5.64
CA GLU A 173 5.38 0.16 4.76
C GLU A 173 4.35 -0.98 4.90
N ALA A 174 3.91 -1.26 6.14
CA ALA A 174 2.93 -2.29 6.46
C ALA A 174 1.48 -1.95 6.02
N THR A 175 1.27 -0.84 5.31
CA THR A 175 -0.04 -0.43 4.78
C THR A 175 -0.07 -0.40 3.26
N ASN A 176 0.97 -0.91 2.58
CA ASN A 176 1.07 -0.90 1.12
C ASN A 176 1.20 -2.32 0.59
N ARG A 177 0.09 -2.93 0.17
CA ARG A 177 0.06 -4.30 -0.36
C ARG A 177 1.00 -4.53 -1.55
N ARG A 178 1.15 -3.53 -2.43
CA ARG A 178 1.91 -3.69 -3.67
C ARG A 178 3.42 -3.57 -3.46
N TYR A 179 3.83 -2.76 -2.48
CA TYR A 179 5.23 -2.46 -2.19
C TYR A 179 5.53 -2.54 -0.68
N PRO A 180 5.21 -3.66 0.01
CA PRO A 180 5.48 -3.78 1.43
C PRO A 180 7.00 -3.84 1.69
N ALA A 181 7.42 -3.63 2.94
CA ALA A 181 8.81 -3.72 3.39
C ALA A 181 9.82 -2.76 2.71
N THR A 182 9.33 -1.74 1.98
CA THR A 182 10.18 -0.83 1.22
C THR A 182 9.99 0.62 1.62
N MET A 183 11.06 1.41 1.47
CA MET A 183 11.00 2.87 1.66
C MET A 183 10.02 3.55 0.70
N HIS A 184 10.00 3.15 -0.57
CA HIS A 184 9.09 3.73 -1.55
C HIS A 184 7.63 3.34 -1.28
N GLY A 185 7.38 2.13 -0.78
CA GLY A 185 6.04 1.73 -0.30
C GLY A 185 5.53 2.60 0.84
N ALA A 186 6.39 2.89 1.82
CA ALA A 186 6.09 3.81 2.91
C ALA A 186 5.80 5.23 2.40
N LEU A 187 6.63 5.76 1.49
CA LEU A 187 6.42 7.07 0.88
C LEU A 187 5.06 7.16 0.17
N LEU A 188 4.75 6.18 -0.68
CA LEU A 188 3.49 6.12 -1.43
C LEU A 188 2.27 6.03 -0.50
N SER A 189 2.39 5.30 0.61
CA SER A 189 1.33 5.24 1.61
C SER A 189 1.07 6.60 2.30
N GLY A 190 2.12 7.40 2.49
CA GLY A 190 2.00 8.76 3.03
C GLY A 190 1.23 9.68 2.08
N TYR A 191 1.52 9.64 0.78
CA TYR A 191 0.76 10.38 -0.23
C TYR A 191 -0.69 9.93 -0.32
N ARG A 192 -0.95 8.62 -0.23
CA ARG A 192 -2.30 8.06 -0.19
C ARG A 192 -3.11 8.64 0.98
N GLU A 193 -2.56 8.60 2.19
CA GLU A 193 -3.27 9.08 3.37
C GLU A 193 -3.41 10.61 3.41
N ALA A 194 -2.43 11.36 2.88
CA ALA A 194 -2.59 12.80 2.71
C ALA A 194 -3.83 13.15 1.86
N ALA A 195 -4.03 12.45 0.74
CA ALA A 195 -5.21 12.62 -0.10
C ALA A 195 -6.51 12.22 0.61
N ASN A 196 -6.50 11.09 1.32
CA ASN A 196 -7.67 10.60 2.07
C ASN A 196 -8.09 11.55 3.20
N ILE A 197 -7.12 12.09 3.94
CA ILE A 197 -7.34 13.07 5.02
C ILE A 197 -7.97 14.35 4.46
N VAL A 198 -7.48 14.87 3.32
CA VAL A 198 -8.08 16.05 2.67
C VAL A 198 -9.53 15.78 2.26
N ARG A 199 -9.81 14.62 1.67
CA ARG A 199 -11.18 14.22 1.31
C ARG A 199 -12.09 14.11 2.54
N ALA A 200 -11.60 13.51 3.63
CA ALA A 200 -12.33 13.41 4.89
C ALA A 200 -12.59 14.78 5.53
N ALA A 201 -11.60 15.69 5.52
CA ALA A 201 -11.75 17.06 6.01
C ALA A 201 -12.86 17.81 5.28
N ARG A 202 -12.86 17.74 3.94
CA ARG A 202 -13.89 18.38 3.09
C ARG A 202 -15.28 17.81 3.37
N ARG A 203 -15.41 16.48 3.49
CA ARG A 203 -16.68 15.82 3.84
C ARG A 203 -17.21 16.28 5.20
N ARG A 204 -16.32 16.46 6.18
CA ARG A 204 -16.67 16.96 7.52
C ARG A 204 -17.10 18.42 7.50
N ALA A 205 -16.40 19.29 6.77
CA ALA A 205 -16.77 20.70 6.63
C ALA A 205 -18.19 20.87 6.07
N LYS A 206 -18.53 20.15 4.98
CA LYS A 206 -19.87 20.18 4.39
C LYS A 206 -21.00 19.73 5.34
N LYS A 207 -20.71 18.81 6.27
CA LYS A 207 -21.69 18.36 7.28
C LYS A 207 -21.94 19.39 8.39
N VAL A 208 -20.99 20.29 8.65
CA VAL A 208 -21.12 21.34 9.67
C VAL A 208 -21.98 22.50 9.15
N ASP A 209 -21.88 22.81 7.86
CA ASP A 209 -22.70 23.86 7.20
C ASP A 209 -24.17 23.46 6.97
N SER A 210 -24.59 22.27 7.41
CA SER A 210 -25.97 21.77 7.32
C SER A 210 -26.60 21.75 8.73
N PRO A 211 -27.44 22.73 9.13
CA PRO A 211 -28.01 22.74 10.48
C PRO A 211 -28.96 21.55 10.70
N LYS A 212 -28.79 20.83 11.81
CA LYS A 212 -29.83 19.92 12.32
C LYS A 212 -31.02 20.76 12.81
N LYS A 213 -32.12 20.85 12.05
CA LYS A 213 -33.42 21.27 12.61
C LYS A 213 -33.95 20.14 13.51
N MET A 214 -34.05 20.39 14.82
CA MET A 214 -34.98 19.71 15.70
C MET A 214 -36.28 20.52 15.64
N ASP A 215 -37.33 19.97 15.04
CA ASP A 215 -38.67 20.57 15.07
C ASP A 215 -39.53 19.84 16.11
N VAL A 216 -39.83 20.57 17.20
CA VAL A 216 -40.99 20.34 18.05
C VAL A 216 -42.08 21.27 17.51
N ASN A 217 -43.23 20.69 17.21
CA ASN A 217 -44.49 21.28 16.74
C ASN A 217 -44.78 21.17 15.24
N ASN A 218 -45.82 20.36 14.99
CA ASN A 218 -46.64 20.28 13.79
C ASN A 218 -46.99 21.67 13.24
N GLU A 219 -46.49 21.96 12.04
CA GLU A 219 -47.26 22.57 10.96
C GLU A 219 -46.71 22.05 9.64
N VAL A 220 -47.56 21.37 8.87
CA VAL A 220 -47.22 20.78 7.58
C VAL A 220 -46.94 21.90 6.58
N LYS A 221 -45.66 22.26 6.44
CA LYS A 221 -45.14 22.96 5.26
C LYS A 221 -44.27 22.00 4.47
N TYR A 222 -44.75 21.64 3.28
CA TYR A 222 -43.95 20.95 2.27
C TYR A 222 -42.83 21.88 1.80
N GLU A 223 -41.68 21.85 2.47
CA GLU A 223 -40.41 22.29 1.89
C GLU A 223 -39.79 21.09 1.17
N VAL A 224 -39.66 21.23 -0.15
CA VAL A 224 -39.13 20.23 -1.08
C VAL A 224 -37.69 19.87 -0.71
N LYS A 225 -37.50 18.63 -0.22
CA LYS A 225 -36.19 17.97 -0.21
C LYS A 225 -35.76 17.77 -1.66
N VAL A 226 -34.60 18.30 -2.04
CA VAL A 226 -33.98 17.98 -3.32
C VAL A 226 -33.39 16.56 -3.21
N ASP A 227 -34.15 15.58 -3.69
CA ASP A 227 -33.81 14.15 -3.71
C ASP A 227 -32.47 13.89 -4.40
N ASN A 228 -31.46 13.46 -3.64
CA ASN A 228 -30.13 13.20 -4.17
C ASN A 228 -30.11 11.80 -4.81
N ILE A 229 -30.46 11.68 -6.09
CA ILE A 229 -30.37 10.43 -6.86
C ILE A 229 -28.94 9.89 -6.75
N ASP A 230 -28.77 8.68 -6.19
CA ASP A 230 -27.47 8.02 -6.09
C ASP A 230 -27.03 7.57 -7.50
N LEU A 231 -25.72 7.53 -7.76
CA LEU A 231 -25.22 7.13 -9.08
C LEU A 231 -25.63 5.68 -9.40
N ASP A 232 -25.72 4.82 -8.39
CA ASP A 232 -26.19 3.45 -8.57
C ASP A 232 -27.66 3.36 -9.00
N ASP A 233 -28.50 4.33 -8.60
CA ASP A 233 -29.89 4.39 -9.05
C ASP A 233 -29.97 4.71 -10.55
N LEU A 234 -29.08 5.57 -11.06
CA LEU A 234 -29.01 5.88 -12.49
C LEU A 234 -28.72 4.64 -13.34
N PHE A 235 -27.94 3.69 -12.80
CA PHE A 235 -27.56 2.47 -13.51
C PHE A 235 -28.48 1.27 -13.23
N ARG A 236 -29.62 1.46 -12.55
CA ARG A 236 -30.66 0.41 -12.48
C ARG A 236 -31.31 0.15 -13.84
N THR A 237 -31.42 1.18 -14.66
CA THR A 237 -31.98 1.14 -16.02
C THR A 237 -31.01 1.81 -17.00
N PRO A 238 -29.87 1.17 -17.33
CA PRO A 238 -28.90 1.74 -18.24
C PRO A 238 -29.42 1.76 -19.68
N ASP A 239 -28.91 2.69 -20.50
CA ASP A 239 -29.25 2.76 -21.93
C ASP A 239 -28.70 1.56 -22.71
N ALA A 240 -27.57 1.00 -22.26
CA ALA A 240 -27.03 -0.26 -22.76
C ALA A 240 -26.36 -1.05 -21.63
N ALA A 241 -26.50 -2.37 -21.67
CA ALA A 241 -25.81 -3.29 -20.76
C ALA A 241 -25.36 -4.55 -21.51
N PHE A 242 -24.11 -4.96 -21.30
CA PHE A 242 -23.53 -6.15 -21.91
C PHE A 242 -22.37 -6.67 -21.06
N GLY A 243 -22.43 -7.93 -20.63
CA GLY A 243 -21.45 -8.49 -19.69
C GLY A 243 -21.35 -7.66 -18.41
N GLY A 244 -20.13 -7.36 -17.97
CA GLY A 244 -19.86 -6.46 -16.83
C GLY A 244 -20.00 -4.97 -17.09
N PHE A 245 -20.49 -4.55 -18.27
CA PHE A 245 -20.55 -3.15 -18.70
C PHE A 245 -21.97 -2.60 -18.65
N SER A 246 -22.11 -1.35 -18.22
CA SER A 246 -23.35 -0.58 -18.27
C SER A 246 -23.05 0.84 -18.75
N VAL A 247 -23.91 1.39 -19.61
CA VAL A 247 -23.69 2.71 -20.23
C VAL A 247 -24.91 3.60 -20.02
N LEU A 248 -24.65 4.88 -19.74
CA LEU A 248 -25.63 5.96 -19.77
C LEU A 248 -25.21 7.01 -20.79
N HIS A 249 -26.08 7.33 -21.74
CA HIS A 249 -25.84 8.34 -22.75
C HIS A 249 -26.10 9.75 -22.22
N ASP A 250 -25.48 10.76 -22.83
CA ASP A 250 -25.87 12.14 -22.57
C ASP A 250 -27.30 12.38 -23.07
N PRO A 251 -28.26 12.73 -22.19
CA PRO A 251 -29.64 12.93 -22.59
C PRO A 251 -29.84 14.21 -23.42
N SER A 252 -28.85 15.12 -23.43
CA SER A 252 -28.94 16.38 -24.17
C SER A 252 -28.66 16.25 -25.67
N THR A 253 -28.18 15.09 -26.14
CA THR A 253 -27.79 14.89 -27.54
C THR A 253 -27.81 13.43 -27.98
N SER A 254 -28.18 13.19 -29.23
CA SER A 254 -28.10 11.88 -29.90
C SER A 254 -26.89 11.73 -30.83
N GLU A 255 -25.98 12.71 -30.86
CA GLU A 255 -24.85 12.71 -31.78
C GLU A 255 -23.90 11.53 -31.55
N PRO A 256 -23.36 10.88 -32.62
CA PRO A 256 -22.45 9.74 -32.49
C PRO A 256 -21.15 10.06 -31.73
N ASP A 257 -20.68 11.30 -31.84
CA ASP A 257 -19.47 11.78 -31.18
C ASP A 257 -19.70 12.28 -29.75
N SER A 258 -20.94 12.18 -29.22
CA SER A 258 -21.22 12.57 -27.85
C SER A 258 -20.61 11.60 -26.83
N ILE A 259 -20.28 12.10 -25.64
CA ILE A 259 -19.68 11.30 -24.57
C ILE A 259 -20.80 10.61 -23.78
N SER A 260 -20.61 9.32 -23.53
CA SER A 260 -21.42 8.50 -22.65
C SER A 260 -20.63 8.12 -21.40
N LEU A 261 -21.35 7.96 -20.29
CA LEU A 261 -20.80 7.48 -19.04
C LEU A 261 -20.79 5.95 -19.05
N LEU A 262 -19.61 5.36 -18.92
CA LEU A 262 -19.43 3.91 -18.85
C LEU A 262 -19.19 3.49 -17.40
N ARG A 263 -19.83 2.42 -16.96
CA ARG A 263 -19.57 1.70 -15.70
C ARG A 263 -19.16 0.26 -16.01
N VAL A 264 -18.11 -0.21 -15.32
CA VAL A 264 -17.57 -1.57 -15.46
C VAL A 264 -17.51 -2.21 -14.08
N GLY A 265 -18.20 -3.34 -13.92
CA GLY A 265 -18.16 -4.15 -12.71
C GLY A 265 -16.93 -5.07 -12.68
N ILE A 266 -16.15 -5.01 -11.61
CA ILE A 266 -15.00 -5.88 -11.37
C ILE A 266 -15.33 -6.81 -10.19
N GLY A 267 -15.25 -8.13 -10.42
CA GLY A 267 -15.22 -9.12 -9.33
C GLY A 267 -16.47 -9.97 -9.08
N ALA A 268 -17.53 -9.88 -9.87
CA ALA A 268 -18.79 -10.59 -9.57
C ALA A 268 -18.75 -12.14 -9.63
N ARG A 269 -17.63 -12.78 -10.00
CA ARG A 269 -17.56 -14.24 -10.12
C ARG A 269 -17.01 -14.97 -8.88
N LYS A 270 -16.31 -14.32 -7.95
CA LYS A 270 -15.82 -14.97 -6.71
C LYS A 270 -15.63 -13.92 -5.61
N LEU A 271 -16.15 -14.23 -4.42
CA LEU A 271 -16.17 -13.48 -3.15
C LEU A 271 -17.41 -12.62 -2.91
N GLY A 272 -18.11 -12.91 -1.81
CA GLY A 272 -19.28 -12.19 -1.30
C GLY A 272 -18.97 -10.81 -0.70
N SER A 273 -18.02 -10.06 -1.26
CA SER A 273 -17.89 -8.62 -1.03
C SER A 273 -18.48 -7.89 -2.23
N GLY A 274 -19.24 -6.82 -2.01
CA GLY A 274 -19.98 -6.11 -3.06
C GLY A 274 -19.17 -5.80 -4.33
N SER A 275 -19.87 -5.75 -5.46
CA SER A 275 -19.29 -5.45 -6.78
C SER A 275 -18.53 -4.12 -6.76
N LEU A 276 -17.23 -4.14 -7.09
CA LEU A 276 -16.46 -2.91 -7.30
C LEU A 276 -16.79 -2.36 -8.69
N PHE A 277 -17.09 -1.07 -8.79
CA PHE A 277 -17.34 -0.41 -10.07
C PHE A 277 -16.24 0.60 -10.39
N LEU A 278 -15.74 0.53 -11.63
CA LEU A 278 -14.94 1.59 -12.24
C LEU A 278 -15.76 2.31 -13.31
N TYR A 279 -15.40 3.56 -13.56
CA TYR A 279 -16.09 4.43 -14.51
C TYR A 279 -15.14 4.95 -15.57
N GLY A 280 -15.67 5.23 -16.75
CA GLY A 280 -14.93 5.85 -17.85
C GLY A 280 -15.84 6.72 -18.71
N LEU A 281 -15.21 7.53 -19.55
CA LEU A 281 -15.90 8.29 -20.59
C LEU A 281 -15.62 7.64 -21.95
N ILE A 282 -16.67 7.38 -22.72
CA ILE A 282 -16.58 6.74 -24.03
C ILE A 282 -17.45 7.48 -25.04
N MET A 283 -17.02 7.57 -26.30
CA MET A 283 -17.87 8.10 -27.38
C MET A 283 -19.06 7.17 -27.62
N ARG A 284 -20.24 7.74 -27.84
CA ARG A 284 -21.50 7.02 -28.07
C ARG A 284 -21.39 6.02 -29.21
N LYS A 285 -20.75 6.39 -30.33
CA LYS A 285 -20.53 5.50 -31.48
C LYS A 285 -19.75 4.22 -31.15
N ASN A 286 -18.86 4.26 -30.16
CA ASN A 286 -18.02 3.12 -29.78
C ASN A 286 -18.77 2.12 -28.89
N VAL A 287 -19.92 2.50 -28.32
CA VAL A 287 -20.73 1.63 -27.43
C VAL A 287 -21.27 0.43 -28.19
N ALA A 288 -21.75 0.62 -29.42
CA ALA A 288 -22.24 -0.47 -30.26
C ALA A 288 -21.14 -1.48 -30.61
N SER A 289 -19.92 -0.98 -30.89
CA SER A 289 -18.76 -1.85 -31.14
C SER A 289 -18.40 -2.70 -29.92
N LEU A 290 -18.45 -2.15 -28.70
CA LEU A 290 -18.23 -2.93 -27.48
C LEU A 290 -19.32 -3.95 -27.21
N ALA A 291 -20.58 -3.59 -27.47
CA ALA A 291 -21.72 -4.47 -27.26
C ALA A 291 -21.64 -5.72 -28.17
N ALA A 292 -21.14 -5.56 -29.39
CA ALA A 292 -21.00 -6.64 -30.37
C ALA A 292 -19.81 -7.59 -30.12
N MET A 293 -18.86 -7.24 -29.24
CA MET A 293 -17.71 -8.08 -28.92
C MET A 293 -18.09 -9.24 -27.99
N GLU A 294 -17.39 -10.36 -28.08
CA GLU A 294 -17.58 -11.49 -27.16
C GLU A 294 -16.56 -11.44 -26.00
N GLY A 295 -17.08 -11.44 -24.77
CA GLY A 295 -16.27 -11.52 -23.56
C GLY A 295 -15.75 -10.18 -23.02
N ASP A 296 -15.70 -10.07 -21.69
CA ASP A 296 -15.34 -8.83 -21.00
C ASP A 296 -13.85 -8.51 -21.08
N GLU A 297 -12.97 -9.52 -21.19
CA GLU A 297 -11.53 -9.30 -21.36
C GLU A 297 -11.21 -8.61 -22.69
N GLN A 298 -11.85 -9.03 -23.78
CA GLN A 298 -11.67 -8.39 -25.08
C GLN A 298 -12.20 -6.96 -25.06
N ARG A 299 -13.36 -6.71 -24.46
CA ARG A 299 -13.91 -5.36 -24.28
C ARG A 299 -12.98 -4.45 -23.49
N LEU A 300 -12.40 -4.94 -22.39
CA LEU A 300 -11.42 -4.19 -21.58
C LEU A 300 -10.16 -3.85 -22.39
N SER A 301 -9.65 -4.82 -23.17
CA SER A 301 -8.49 -4.61 -24.03
C SER A 301 -8.75 -3.53 -25.09
N THR A 302 -9.89 -3.61 -25.79
CA THR A 302 -10.32 -2.61 -26.80
C THR A 302 -10.50 -1.22 -26.19
N LEU A 303 -11.14 -1.11 -25.01
CA LEU A 303 -11.32 0.16 -24.32
C LEU A 303 -10.00 0.90 -24.09
N TYR A 304 -8.99 0.16 -23.62
CA TYR A 304 -7.68 0.74 -23.33
C TYR A 304 -6.87 1.03 -24.60
N ARG A 305 -6.81 0.07 -25.53
CA ARG A 305 -5.91 0.13 -26.69
C ARG A 305 -6.46 0.97 -27.83
N ASP A 306 -7.74 0.82 -28.13
CA ASP A 306 -8.33 1.36 -29.36
C ASP A 306 -9.11 2.65 -29.08
N PHE A 307 -9.81 2.73 -27.94
CA PHE A 307 -10.59 3.91 -27.56
C PHE A 307 -9.85 4.86 -26.61
N GLY A 308 -8.72 4.44 -26.04
CA GLY A 308 -7.95 5.24 -25.09
C GLY A 308 -8.73 5.57 -23.80
N THR A 309 -9.81 4.83 -23.52
CA THR A 309 -10.66 5.06 -22.35
C THR A 309 -9.95 4.57 -21.09
N LYS A 310 -9.72 5.48 -20.14
CA LYS A 310 -9.20 5.15 -18.82
C LYS A 310 -10.35 4.86 -17.87
N LEU A 311 -10.29 3.70 -17.22
CA LEU A 311 -11.20 3.36 -16.13
C LEU A 311 -10.62 3.88 -14.80
N VAL A 312 -11.44 4.60 -14.06
CA VAL A 312 -11.08 5.30 -12.83
C VAL A 312 -12.19 5.15 -11.78
N GLY A 313 -11.89 5.44 -10.51
CA GLY A 313 -12.95 5.67 -9.53
C GLY A 313 -13.78 6.90 -9.88
N LEU A 314 -14.97 7.03 -9.30
CA LEU A 314 -15.92 8.11 -9.63
C LEU A 314 -15.29 9.52 -9.59
N ASP A 315 -14.51 9.81 -8.56
CA ASP A 315 -13.81 11.10 -8.39
C ASP A 315 -12.73 11.35 -9.45
N GLY A 316 -12.30 10.31 -10.18
CA GLY A 316 -11.27 10.38 -11.22
C GLY A 316 -11.78 10.83 -12.58
N LEU A 317 -13.10 10.95 -12.79
CA LEU A 317 -13.68 11.37 -14.08
C LEU A 317 -13.49 12.86 -14.39
N GLY A 318 -13.07 13.66 -13.40
CA GLY A 318 -12.88 15.10 -13.53
C GLY A 318 -14.17 15.87 -13.82
N ASP A 319 -14.01 17.11 -14.30
CA ASP A 319 -15.11 18.05 -14.50
C ASP A 319 -16.05 17.60 -15.62
N SER A 320 -15.51 16.99 -16.67
CA SER A 320 -16.30 16.49 -17.81
C SER A 320 -17.27 15.39 -17.39
N GLY A 321 -16.81 14.42 -16.58
CA GLY A 321 -17.69 13.38 -16.07
C GLY A 321 -18.69 13.89 -15.04
N SER A 322 -18.27 14.81 -14.15
CA SER A 322 -19.17 15.42 -13.16
C SER A 322 -20.30 16.22 -13.83
N SER A 323 -19.99 16.95 -14.90
CA SER A 323 -20.97 17.66 -15.71
C SER A 323 -21.95 16.69 -16.39
N LEU A 324 -21.44 15.60 -16.97
CA LEU A 324 -22.28 14.60 -17.65
C LEU A 324 -23.23 13.91 -16.68
N ILE A 325 -22.74 13.46 -15.53
CA ILE A 325 -23.56 12.86 -14.46
C ILE A 325 -24.68 13.81 -14.04
N SER A 326 -24.37 15.10 -13.90
CA SER A 326 -25.37 16.11 -13.50
C SER A 326 -26.48 16.26 -14.55
N ARG A 327 -26.13 16.23 -15.85
CA ARG A 327 -27.12 16.24 -16.95
C ARG A 327 -27.99 14.99 -16.93
N ILE A 328 -27.39 13.81 -16.74
CA ILE A 328 -28.11 12.54 -16.63
C ILE A 328 -29.09 12.56 -15.45
N LYS A 329 -28.64 12.99 -14.26
CA LYS A 329 -29.51 13.12 -13.07
C LYS A 329 -30.67 14.08 -13.29
N ALA A 330 -30.45 15.17 -14.02
CA ALA A 330 -31.50 16.13 -14.31
C ALA A 330 -32.56 15.58 -15.27
N ALA A 331 -32.19 14.70 -16.20
CA ALA A 331 -33.12 14.07 -17.13
C ALA A 331 -34.02 13.03 -16.45
N VAL A 332 -33.50 12.26 -15.49
CA VAL A 332 -34.27 11.24 -14.74
C VAL A 332 -35.34 11.84 -13.82
N ARG A 333 -35.23 13.14 -13.49
CA ARG A 333 -36.23 13.85 -12.66
C ARG A 333 -37.42 14.42 -13.45
N LYS A 334 -37.38 14.39 -14.78
CA LYS A 334 -38.49 14.85 -15.65
C LYS A 334 -39.35 13.68 -16.08
#